data_AF-A0A328BXR4-F1
#
_entry.id   AF-A0A328BXR4-F1
#
_cell.length_a   1.000
_cell.length_b   1.000
_cell.length_c   1.000
_cell.angle_alpha   90.00
_cell.angle_beta   90.00
_cell.angle_gamma   90.00
#
_symmetry.space_group_name_H-M   'P 1'
#
loop_
_entity.id
_entity.type
_entity.pdbx_description
1 polymer ?
#
loop_
_entity_poly.entity_id
_entity_poly.type
_entity_poly.pdbx_seq_one_letter_code
_entity_poly.pdbx_strand_id
1 'polypeptide(L)' 'MKVKAVAGVRVPMEDAPHKYITDAETVEVENTLYYRRRIADGDLIKIDEQAVKKTQKSANETSEVK' A
#
# COMPACT_ATOMS: atom_id res chain seq x y z
N MET A 1 -6.56 10.05 -5.29
CA MET A 1 -5.79 9.88 -4.04
C MET A 1 -4.80 8.75 -4.25
N LYS A 2 -3.52 8.94 -3.95
CA LYS A 2 -2.51 7.88 -4.08
C LYS A 2 -2.42 7.08 -2.79
N VAL A 3 -2.52 5.76 -2.88
CA VAL A 3 -2.49 4.83 -1.75
C VAL A 3 -1.60 3.62 -2.06
N LYS A 4 -1.13 2.98 -1.00
CA LYS A 4 -0.36 1.73 -1.06
C LYS A 4 -0.77 0.84 0.12
N ALA A 5 -0.85 -0.48 -0.07
CA ALA A 5 -1.17 -1.37 1.04
C ALA A 5 0.02 -1.58 1.98
N VAL A 6 -0.28 -1.95 3.22
CA VAL A 6 0.74 -2.40 4.18
C VAL A 6 1.34 -3.72 3.72
N ALA A 7 2.61 -3.95 4.06
CA ALA A 7 3.34 -5.16 3.68
C ALA A 7 2.58 -6.43 4.11
N GLY A 8 2.41 -7.36 3.17
CA GLY A 8 1.67 -8.61 3.40
C GLY A 8 0.14 -8.47 3.40
N VAL A 9 -0.42 -7.26 3.28
CA VAL A 9 -1.86 -7.02 3.17
C VAL A 9 -2.26 -6.82 1.71
N ARG A 10 -3.43 -7.36 1.33
CA ARG A 10 -4.03 -7.14 0.02
C ARG A 10 -5.42 -6.55 0.22
N VAL A 11 -5.65 -5.37 -0.33
CA VAL A 11 -6.92 -4.66 -0.20
C VAL A 11 -7.67 -4.73 -1.52
N PRO A 12 -8.90 -5.29 -1.56
CA PRO A 12 -9.70 -5.31 -2.78
C PRO A 12 -9.98 -3.89 -3.30
N MET A 13 -10.06 -3.72 -4.61
CA MET A 13 -10.59 -2.48 -5.18
C MET A 13 -12.12 -2.43 -5.03
N GLU A 14 -12.65 -1.24 -4.77
CA GLU A 14 -14.08 -0.99 -4.56
C GLU A 14 -14.93 -1.47 -5.75
N ASP A 15 -14.57 -1.05 -6.97
CA ASP A 15 -15.31 -1.41 -8.20
C ASP A 15 -14.89 -2.76 -8.80
N ALA A 16 -13.79 -3.34 -8.33
CA ALA A 16 -13.25 -4.58 -8.86
C ALA A 16 -12.65 -5.45 -7.74
N PRO A 17 -13.50 -6.21 -6.99
CA PRO A 17 -13.05 -6.97 -5.82
C PRO A 17 -12.02 -8.09 -6.12
N HIS A 18 -11.89 -8.49 -7.38
CA HIS A 18 -10.89 -9.45 -7.84
C HIS A 18 -9.51 -8.80 -8.10
N LYS A 19 -9.43 -7.47 -8.12
CA LYS A 19 -8.19 -6.70 -8.20
C LYS A 19 -7.80 -6.20 -6.82
N TYR A 20 -6.51 -6.20 -6.54
CA TYR A 20 -5.98 -5.88 -5.22
C TYR A 20 -4.95 -4.78 -5.29
N ILE A 21 -5.01 -3.87 -4.33
CA ILE A 21 -3.94 -2.95 -3.98
C ILE A 21 -3.01 -3.69 -3.04
N THR A 22 -1.72 -3.69 -3.36
CA THR A 22 -0.67 -4.39 -2.60
C THR A 22 0.42 -3.40 -2.17
N ASP A 23 1.42 -3.91 -1.48
CA ASP A 23 2.64 -3.20 -1.09
C ASP A 23 3.70 -3.19 -2.20
N ALA A 24 3.39 -3.64 -3.42
CA ALA A 24 4.32 -3.56 -4.55
C ALA A 24 4.35 -2.14 -5.13
N GLU A 25 3.17 -1.57 -5.42
CA GLU A 25 3.04 -0.32 -6.16
C GLU A 25 2.09 0.68 -5.50
N THR A 26 2.23 1.95 -5.86
CA THR A 26 1.29 2.99 -5.45
C THR A 26 0.20 3.11 -6.50
N VAL A 27 -1.05 3.05 -6.06
CA VAL A 27 -2.22 3.10 -6.93
C VAL A 27 -2.98 4.39 -6.69
N GLU A 28 -3.45 5.01 -7.77
CA GLU A 28 -4.37 6.13 -7.69
C GLU A 28 -5.81 5.65 -7.66
N VAL A 29 -6.55 6.06 -6.62
CA VAL A 29 -7.95 5.70 -6.38
C VAL A 29 -8.79 6.94 -6.12
N GLU A 30 -10.10 6.82 -6.32
CA GLU A 30 -11.06 7.85 -5.92
C GLU A 30 -11.09 8.03 -4.39
N ASN A 31 -11.40 9.23 -3.93
CA ASN A 31 -11.48 9.52 -2.49
C ASN A 31 -12.86 9.14 -1.92
N THR A 32 -13.17 7.84 -1.98
CA THR A 32 -14.43 7.28 -1.50
C THR A 32 -14.35 6.93 -0.02
N LEU A 33 -15.51 6.64 0.57
CA LEU A 33 -15.60 6.22 1.96
C LEU A 33 -14.95 4.85 2.20
N TYR A 34 -14.97 3.96 1.20
CA TYR A 34 -14.31 2.65 1.26
C TYR A 34 -12.81 2.78 1.54
N TYR A 35 -12.08 3.54 0.72
CA TYR A 35 -10.63 3.70 0.87
C TYR A 35 -10.26 4.47 2.14
N ARG A 36 -11.08 5.46 2.54
CA ARG A 36 -10.86 6.19 3.81
C ARG A 36 -10.96 5.27 5.03
N ARG A 37 -11.89 4.31 5.03
CA ARG A 37 -11.99 3.30 6.09
C ARG A 37 -10.77 2.39 6.10
N ARG A 38 -10.34 1.89 4.94
CA ARG A 38 -9.12 1.08 4.83
C ARG A 38 -7.86 1.80 5.31
N ILE A 39 -7.79 3.12 5.14
CA ILE A 39 -6.72 3.94 5.72
C ILE A 39 -6.86 4.03 7.24
N ALA A 40 -8.06 4.26 7.77
CA ALA A 40 -8.31 4.34 9.22
C ALA A 40 -8.06 3.00 9.94
N ASP A 41 -8.34 1.88 9.27
CA ASP A 41 -8.08 0.52 9.77
C ASP A 41 -6.59 0.16 9.70
N GLY A 42 -5.79 0.94 8.98
CA GLY A 42 -4.36 0.72 8.79
C GLY A 42 -4.01 -0.27 7.67
N ASP A 43 -4.98 -0.69 6.86
CA ASP A 43 -4.73 -1.56 5.69
C ASP A 43 -4.05 -0.80 4.54
N LEU A 44 -4.38 0.49 4.38
CA LEU A 44 -3.84 1.38 3.35
C LEU A 44 -3.09 2.56 3.95
N ILE A 45 -2.00 2.95 3.29
CA ILE A 45 -1.23 4.15 3.59
C ILE A 45 -1.47 5.16 2.46
N LYS A 46 -1.90 6.36 2.81
CA LYS A 46 -1.99 7.49 1.87
C LYS A 46 -0.59 7.99 1.53
N ILE A 47 -0.24 8.00 0.26
CA ILE A 47 1.03 8.51 -0.23
C ILE A 47 0.84 9.96 -0.66
N ASP A 48 1.28 10.89 0.19
CA ASP A 48 1.45 12.28 -0.22
C ASP A 48 2.80 12.42 -0.92
N GLU A 49 2.83 13.04 -2.09
CA GLU A 49 4.00 13.12 -2.98
C GLU A 49 5.24 13.77 -2.33
N GLN A 50 5.07 14.42 -1.17
CA GLN A 50 6.14 15.05 -0.41
C GLN A 50 6.90 14.06 0.52
N ALA A 51 6.42 12.83 0.74
CA ALA A 51 6.95 11.91 1.75
C ALA A 51 7.65 10.63 1.23
N VAL A 52 7.81 10.47 -0.09
CA VAL A 52 8.28 9.21 -0.73
C VAL A 52 9.77 8.88 -0.49
N LYS A 53 10.49 9.60 0.39
CA LYS A 53 11.91 9.33 0.68
C LYS A 53 12.20 8.35 1.81
N LYS A 54 11.21 7.78 2.52
CA LYS A 54 11.50 7.04 3.78
C LYS A 54 11.13 5.56 3.91
N THR A 55 10.58 4.86 2.91
CA THR A 55 10.16 3.46 3.16
C THR A 55 10.48 2.45 2.05
N GLN A 56 11.52 2.70 1.25
CA GLN A 56 12.15 1.67 0.42
C GLN A 56 13.49 1.22 1.04
N LYS A 57 13.49 0.77 2.29
CA LYS A 57 14.62 0.04 2.87
C LYS A 57 14.19 -0.79 4.08
N SER A 58 13.49 -1.91 3.83
CA SER A 58 13.55 -3.07 4.73
C SER A 58 12.85 -4.27 4.07
N ALA A 59 13.55 -4.93 3.15
CA ALA A 59 13.45 -6.37 2.90
C ALA A 59 14.43 -6.74 1.78
N ASN A 60 15.70 -6.92 2.13
CA ASN A 60 16.34 -8.25 2.09
C ASN A 60 17.87 -8.08 2.24
N GLU A 61 18.37 -8.25 3.46
CA GLU A 61 19.77 -8.61 3.70
C GLU A 61 19.75 -9.70 4.76
N THR A 62 20.01 -10.95 4.35
CA THR A 62 20.85 -11.97 5.03
C THR A 62 20.57 -13.34 4.40
N SER A 63 21.51 -13.86 3.62
CA SER A 63 21.91 -15.28 3.59
C SER A 63 23.19 -15.41 2.75
N GLU A 64 24.33 -15.03 3.35
CA GLU A 64 25.65 -15.49 2.95
C GLU A 64 26.11 -16.51 4.01
N VAL A 65 26.27 -17.79 3.66
CA VAL A 65 27.15 -18.71 4.38
C VAL A 65 27.77 -19.71 3.39
N LYS A 66 29.05 -19.44 3.10
CA LYS A 66 30.18 -20.33 2.77
C LYS A 66 30.07 -21.39 1.66
#